data_AF-A0A528D7G8-F1
#
_entry.id   AF-A0A528D7G8-F1
#
_cell.length_a   1.000
_cell.length_b   1.000
_cell.length_c   1.000
_cell.angle_alpha   90.00
_cell.angle_beta   90.00
_cell.angle_gamma   90.00
#
_symmetry.space_group_name_H-M   'P 1'
#
loop_
_entity.id
_entity.type
_entity.pdbx_description
1 polymer ?
#
loop_
_entity_poly.entity_id
_entity_poly.type
_entity_poly.pdbx_seq_one_letter_code
_entity_poly.pdbx_strand_id
1 'polypeptide(L)' 'FWLEADPLVLWRRVSERRGGPSDATIDILSRQLQRKANPSTWRKVDADRKLADIAAELASASEAAAAAQGAPLKTAS' A
#
# COMPACT_ATOMS: atom_id res chain seq x y z
N PHE A 1 -2.58 4.35 2.32
CA PHE A 1 -1.56 3.30 2.61
C PHE A 1 -0.68 3.11 1.40
N TRP A 2 0.64 3.06 1.58
CA TRP A 2 1.61 2.82 0.52
C TRP A 2 2.11 1.38 0.61
N LEU A 3 1.77 0.55 -0.36
CA LEU A 3 2.17 -0.85 -0.39
C LEU A 3 3.58 -0.96 -1.00
N GLU A 4 4.54 -1.40 -0.20
CA GLU A 4 5.90 -1.68 -0.63
C GLU A 4 6.21 -3.17 -0.47
N ALA A 5 6.98 -3.73 -1.38
CA ALA A 5 7.49 -5.09 -1.30
C ALA A 5 8.89 -5.13 -1.88
N ASP A 6 9.62 -6.20 -1.62
CA ASP A 6 10.92 -6.41 -2.25
C ASP A 6 10.79 -6.30 -3.78
N PRO A 7 11.71 -5.57 -4.46
CA PRO A 7 11.69 -5.46 -5.90
C PRO A 7 11.55 -6.82 -6.60
N LEU A 8 12.30 -7.84 -6.21
CA LEU A 8 12.25 -9.16 -6.85
C LEU A 8 10.86 -9.80 -6.76
N VAL A 9 10.16 -9.58 -5.65
CA VAL A 9 8.78 -10.04 -5.46
C VAL A 9 7.83 -9.30 -6.40
N LEU A 10 7.96 -7.97 -6.51
CA LEU A 10 7.17 -7.16 -7.45
C LEU A 10 7.41 -7.61 -8.90
N TRP A 11 8.67 -7.84 -9.28
CA TRP A 11 9.06 -8.32 -10.60
C TRP A 11 8.43 -9.66 -10.92
N ARG A 12 8.53 -10.64 -10.01
CA ARG A 12 7.90 -11.95 -10.18
C ARG A 12 6.39 -11.82 -10.36
N ARG A 13 5.71 -11.12 -9.46
CA ARG A 13 4.24 -10.97 -9.50
C ARG A 13 3.75 -10.29 -10.79
N VAL A 14 4.45 -9.25 -11.25
CA VAL A 14 4.11 -8.56 -12.49
C VAL A 14 4.39 -9.44 -13.71
N SER A 15 5.46 -10.25 -13.70
CA SER A 15 5.77 -11.18 -14.80
C SER A 15 4.78 -12.34 -14.92
N GLU A 16 4.27 -12.84 -13.80
CA GLU A 16 3.32 -13.97 -13.76
C GLU A 16 1.87 -13.51 -14.05
N ARG A 17 1.62 -12.20 -14.01
CA ARG A 17 0.28 -11.62 -14.21
C ARG A 17 -0.21 -11.86 -15.63
N ARG A 18 -1.42 -12.44 -15.77
CA ARG A 18 -2.12 -12.64 -17.04
C ARG A 18 -3.51 -12.01 -16.99
N GLY A 19 -3.81 -11.12 -17.96
CA GLY A 19 -5.16 -10.59 -18.20
C GLY A 19 -5.73 -9.67 -17.12
N GLY A 20 -5.20 -8.44 -16.99
CA GLY A 20 -5.78 -7.40 -16.12
C GLY A 20 -5.95 -6.06 -16.83
N PRO A 21 -6.86 -5.17 -16.38
CA PRO A 21 -7.15 -3.88 -17.02
C PRO A 21 -6.04 -2.83 -16.87
N SER A 22 -4.98 -3.14 -16.12
CA SER A 22 -3.89 -2.24 -15.82
C SER A 22 -2.67 -2.62 -16.65
N ASP A 23 -2.13 -1.69 -17.46
CA ASP A 23 -0.97 -1.90 -18.33
C ASP A 23 0.38 -1.94 -17.58
N ALA A 24 0.40 -2.14 -16.26
CA ALA A 24 1.63 -2.25 -15.49
C ALA A 24 2.49 -3.43 -15.98
N THR A 25 3.39 -3.13 -16.91
CA THR A 25 4.41 -4.05 -17.41
C THR A 25 5.65 -3.97 -16.54
N ILE A 26 6.54 -4.93 -16.73
CA ILE A 26 7.87 -4.95 -16.11
C ILE A 26 8.67 -3.65 -16.36
N ASP A 27 8.53 -3.07 -17.54
CA ASP A 27 9.21 -1.82 -17.89
C ASP A 27 8.63 -0.61 -17.11
N ILE A 28 7.30 -0.57 -16.92
CA ILE A 28 6.66 0.44 -16.07
C ILE A 28 7.07 0.28 -14.60
N LEU A 29 7.12 -0.95 -14.09
CA LEU A 29 7.61 -1.24 -12.74
C LEU A 29 9.05 -0.75 -12.56
N SER A 30 9.93 -1.03 -13.52
CA SER A 30 11.33 -0.58 -13.52
C SER A 30 11.42 0.94 -13.38
N ARG A 31 10.63 1.68 -14.16
CA ARG A 31 10.58 3.15 -14.12
C ARG A 31 10.05 3.68 -12.79
N GLN A 32 9.09 3.00 -12.18
CA GLN A 32 8.58 3.38 -10.86
C GLN A 32 9.62 3.21 -9.75
N LEU A 33 10.35 2.09 -9.75
CA LEU A 33 11.42 1.83 -8.78
C LEU A 33 12.57 2.83 -8.91
N GLN A 34 12.96 3.19 -10.13
CA GLN A 34 14.00 4.19 -10.39
C GLN A 34 13.62 5.59 -9.88
N ARG A 35 12.34 5.97 -9.97
CA ARG A 35 11.85 7.28 -9.50
C ARG A 35 11.91 7.44 -7.98
N LYS A 36 12.15 6.36 -7.22
CA LYS A 36 12.17 6.36 -5.75
C LYS A 36 11.00 7.14 -5.16
N ALA A 37 9.78 6.83 -5.63
CA ALA A 37 8.58 7.47 -5.11
C ALA A 37 8.53 7.29 -3.58
N ASN A 38 8.61 8.40 -2.85
CA ASN A 38 8.63 8.40 -1.39
C ASN A 38 7.43 9.22 -0.90
N PRO A 39 6.27 8.59 -0.69
CA PRO A 39 5.09 9.31 -0.28
C PRO A 39 5.17 9.57 1.23
N SER A 40 5.62 10.77 1.58
CA SER A 40 5.88 11.20 2.95
C SER A 40 4.65 11.18 3.85
N THR A 41 3.45 11.31 3.28
CA THR A 41 2.18 11.36 4.03
C THR A 41 1.45 10.01 4.11
N TRP A 42 1.96 8.98 3.45
CA TRP A 42 1.28 7.69 3.36
C TRP A 42 1.89 6.70 4.35
N ARG A 43 1.06 6.03 5.16
CA ARG A 43 1.50 4.90 5.97
C ARG A 43 1.97 3.77 5.06
N LYS A 44 3.23 3.36 5.21
CA LYS A 44 3.83 2.22 4.51
C LYS A 44 3.30 0.90 5.05
N VAL A 45 3.09 -0.06 4.15
CA VAL A 45 2.59 -1.39 4.45
C VAL A 45 3.39 -2.39 3.62
N ASP A 46 3.98 -3.37 4.30
CA ASP A 46 4.72 -4.46 3.66
C ASP A 46 3.76 -5.42 2.96
N ALA A 47 3.81 -5.43 1.63
CA ALA A 47 2.99 -6.22 0.73
C ALA A 47 3.63 -7.57 0.35
N ASP A 48 4.81 -7.91 0.89
CA ASP A 48 5.40 -9.25 0.73
C ASP A 48 4.80 -10.28 1.70
N ARG A 49 4.11 -9.81 2.74
CA ARG A 49 3.38 -10.64 3.70
C ARG A 49 2.19 -11.37 3.08
N LYS A 50 1.59 -12.29 3.83
CA LYS A 50 0.37 -12.99 3.42
C LYS A 50 -0.78 -12.00 3.27
N LEU A 51 -1.60 -12.20 2.24
CA LEU A 51 -2.75 -11.34 1.93
C LEU A 51 -3.69 -11.13 3.14
N ALA A 52 -3.96 -12.20 3.90
CA ALA A 52 -4.82 -12.12 5.08
C ALA A 52 -4.27 -11.17 6.15
N ASP A 53 -2.96 -11.21 6.38
CA ASP A 53 -2.29 -10.38 7.39
C ASP A 53 -2.28 -8.91 6.96
N ILE A 54 -2.07 -8.65 5.66
CA ILE A 54 -2.12 -7.30 5.07
C ILE A 54 -3.55 -6.75 5.17
N ALA A 55 -4.55 -7.55 4.80
CA ALA A 55 -5.95 -7.14 4.83
C ALA A 55 -6.42 -6.81 6.27
N ALA A 56 -6.04 -7.63 7.24
CA ALA A 56 -6.35 -7.39 8.65
C ALA A 56 -5.69 -6.10 9.18
N GLU A 57 -4.44 -5.84 8.81
CA GLU A 57 -3.75 -4.59 9.17
C GLU A 57 -4.45 -3.36 8.56
N LEU A 58 -4.78 -3.41 7.27
CA LEU A 58 -5.43 -2.31 6.55
C LEU A 58 -6.82 -2.01 7.11
N ALA A 59 -7.60 -3.05 7.43
CA ALA A 59 -8.92 -2.89 8.04
C ALA A 59 -8.82 -2.22 9.41
N SER A 60 -7.97 -2.76 10.29
CA SER A 60 -7.77 -2.23 11.65
C SER A 60 -7.30 -0.76 11.63
N ALA A 61 -6.37 -0.43 10.74
CA ALA A 61 -5.86 0.94 10.62
C ALA A 61 -6.91 1.91 10.05
N SER A 62 -7.79 1.45 9.17
CA SER A 62 -8.88 2.26 8.60
C SER A 62 -9.96 2.55 9.65
N GLU A 63 -10.32 1.54 10.46
CA GLU A 63 -11.25 1.69 11.58
C GLU A 63 -10.71 2.66 12.62
N ALA A 64 -9.43 2.53 12.99
CA ALA A 64 -8.78 3.45 13.93
C ALA A 64 -8.77 4.90 13.39
N ALA A 65 -8.48 5.09 12.10
CA ALA A 65 -8.53 6.40 11.46
C ALA A 65 -9.94 6.98 11.42
N ALA A 66 -10.97 6.16 11.19
CA ALA A 66 -12.37 6.58 11.22
C ALA A 66 -12.79 6.98 12.65
N ALA A 67 -12.41 6.20 13.66
CA ALA A 67 -12.66 6.49 15.06
C ALA A 67 -11.98 7.80 15.53
N ALA A 68 -10.75 8.05 15.09
CA ALA A 68 -10.03 9.28 15.40
C ALA A 68 -10.66 10.53 14.75
N GLN A 69 -11.25 10.39 13.56
CA GLN A 69 -11.97 11.48 12.87
C GLN A 69 -13.38 11.72 13.46
N GLY A 70 -14.00 10.68 14.03
CA GLY A 70 -15.32 10.77 14.67
C GLY A 70 -15.29 11.15 16.15
N ALA A 71 -14.11 11.28 16.78
CA ALA A 71 -14.00 11.72 18.15
C ALA A 71 -14.35 13.22 18.26
N PRO A 72 -15.35 13.62 19.08
CA PRO A 72 -15.69 15.03 19.22
C PRO A 72 -14.49 15.79 19.78
N LEU A 73 -14.12 16.91 19.15
CA LEU A 73 -13.18 17.88 19.73
C LEU A 73 -13.73 18.26 21.11
N LYS A 74 -13.15 17.70 22.17
CA LYS A 74 -13.44 18.16 23.53
C LYS A 74 -13.03 19.63 23.60
N THR A 75 -14.03 20.48 23.74
CA THR A 75 -13.94 21.90 24.06
C THR A 75 -12.97 22.09 25.22
N ALA A 76 -11.87 22.80 24.99
CA ALA A 76 -11.08 23.38 26.06
C ALA A 76 -11.77 24.68 26.51
N SER A 77 -12.17 24.70 27.78
CA SER A 77 -12.61 25.90 28.53
C SER A 77 -11.48 26.85 28.82
#